data_AF-A0AA49GR71-F1
#
_entry.id   AF-A0AA49GR71-F1
#
_cell.length_a   1.000
_cell.length_b   1.000
_cell.length_c   1.000
_cell.angle_alpha   90.00
_cell.angle_beta   90.00
_cell.angle_gamma   90.00
#
_symmetry.space_group_name_H-M   'P 1'
#
loop_
_entity.id
_entity.type
_entity.pdbx_description
1 polymer ?
#
loop_
_entity_poly.entity_id
_entity_poly.type
_entity_poly.pdbx_seq_one_letter_code
_entity_poly.pdbx_strand_id
1 'polypeptide(L)'
;MHHDWLTTAQRIQSIAQAGLTYCENSYDRERYEELMTLSVRIVSDYTNVPFEKITDLYAREEGYLTPKVDIRGVIFQEGKLLMVQEKIDNGWTVPGGWADVGYSPSEIAVKEVQEEAGIEVAPERLLAVLDKKCHSHPPTPYYTYKIFIQCRHVSGSIKPGMETKGVGFFGLDELPPLSVERLTLSQIQLLFEFQADPAKSAIFD
;
A
#
# COMPACT_ATOMS: atom_id res chain seq x y z
N MET A 1 -16.63 6.19 7.64
CA MET A 1 -17.24 7.31 6.88
C MET A 1 -16.64 7.26 5.50
N HIS A 2 -17.45 7.35 4.44
CA HIS A 2 -16.93 7.41 3.08
C HIS A 2 -16.31 8.80 2.88
N HIS A 3 -15.00 8.89 2.63
CA HIS A 3 -14.32 10.16 2.43
C HIS A 3 -14.45 10.57 0.95
N ASP A 4 -15.69 10.80 0.50
CA ASP A 4 -16.00 11.11 -0.90
C ASP A 4 -15.25 12.34 -1.39
N TRP A 5 -15.06 13.33 -0.51
CA TRP A 5 -14.27 14.53 -0.82
C TRP A 5 -12.81 14.21 -1.16
N LEU A 6 -12.20 13.24 -0.46
CA LEU A 6 -10.79 12.89 -0.66
C LEU A 6 -10.60 12.14 -1.96
N THR A 7 -11.47 11.18 -2.23
CA THR A 7 -11.48 10.43 -3.50
C THR A 7 -11.74 11.37 -4.68
N THR A 8 -12.64 12.33 -4.51
CA THR A 8 -12.93 13.37 -5.50
C THR A 8 -11.72 14.26 -5.75
N ALA A 9 -11.06 14.76 -4.70
CA ALA A 9 -9.84 15.55 -4.82
C ALA A 9 -8.75 14.77 -5.56
N GLN A 10 -8.46 13.53 -5.15
CA GLN A 10 -7.49 12.66 -5.83
C GLN A 10 -7.83 12.46 -7.31
N ARG A 11 -9.12 12.33 -7.66
CA ARG A 11 -9.54 12.21 -9.06
C ARG A 11 -9.33 13.49 -9.86
N ILE A 12 -9.64 14.66 -9.27
CA ILE A 12 -9.39 15.96 -9.89
C ILE A 12 -7.88 16.15 -10.12
N GLN A 13 -7.06 15.90 -9.10
CA GLN A 13 -5.60 15.94 -9.20
C GLN A 13 -5.09 15.05 -10.35
N SER A 14 -5.54 13.79 -10.43
CA SER A 14 -5.14 12.86 -11.48
C SER A 14 -5.47 13.38 -12.88
N ILE A 15 -6.68 13.92 -13.08
CA ILE A 15 -7.10 14.49 -14.36
C ILE A 15 -6.29 15.74 -14.71
N ALA A 16 -6.10 16.65 -13.75
CA ALA A 16 -5.34 17.87 -13.93
C ALA A 16 -3.89 17.57 -14.31
N GLN A 17 -3.22 16.67 -13.59
CA GLN A 17 -1.84 16.28 -13.83
C GLN A 17 -1.66 15.64 -15.21
N ALA A 18 -2.58 14.74 -15.60
CA ALA A 18 -2.58 14.14 -16.94
C ALA A 18 -2.72 15.21 -18.03
N GLY A 19 -3.63 16.17 -17.82
CA GLY A 19 -3.81 17.32 -18.69
C GLY A 19 -2.53 18.14 -18.85
N LEU A 20 -1.90 18.53 -17.74
CA LEU A 20 -0.65 19.32 -17.74
C LEU A 20 0.52 18.61 -18.41
N THR A 21 0.54 17.27 -18.34
CA THR A 21 1.57 16.43 -18.95
C THR A 21 1.46 16.41 -20.48
N TYR A 22 0.24 16.33 -21.01
CA TYR A 22 0.01 16.09 -22.45
C TYR A 22 -0.54 17.28 -23.24
N CYS A 23 -1.02 18.34 -22.58
CA CYS A 23 -1.58 19.49 -23.28
C CYS A 23 -0.50 20.30 -24.00
N GLU A 24 -0.77 20.68 -25.24
CA GLU A 24 0.14 21.48 -26.07
C GLU A 24 -0.21 22.98 -26.08
N ASN A 25 -1.47 23.35 -25.83
CA ASN A 25 -1.91 24.75 -25.88
C ASN A 25 -2.00 25.39 -24.47
N SER A 26 -1.77 26.71 -24.42
CA SER A 26 -1.71 27.47 -23.18
C SER A 26 -3.07 27.59 -22.47
N TYR A 27 -4.17 27.64 -23.21
CA TYR A 27 -5.51 27.77 -22.62
C TYR A 27 -5.92 26.52 -21.83
N ASP A 28 -5.61 25.34 -22.33
CA ASP A 28 -5.86 24.09 -21.61
C ASP A 28 -4.92 23.93 -20.41
N ARG A 29 -3.66 24.36 -20.55
CA ARG A 29 -2.72 24.40 -19.42
C ARG A 29 -3.26 25.21 -18.25
N GLU A 30 -3.75 26.43 -18.49
CA GLU A 30 -4.37 27.27 -17.45
C GLU A 30 -5.56 26.58 -16.77
N ARG A 31 -6.41 25.88 -17.55
CA ARG A 31 -7.56 25.13 -16.99
C ARG A 31 -7.11 23.98 -16.10
N TYR A 32 -6.06 23.25 -16.50
CA TYR A 32 -5.54 22.16 -15.68
C TYR A 32 -4.82 22.67 -14.42
N GLU A 33 -4.14 23.82 -14.47
CA GLU A 33 -3.58 24.50 -13.29
C GLU A 33 -4.69 24.93 -12.31
N GLU A 34 -5.83 25.41 -12.83
CA GLU A 34 -7.01 25.73 -12.02
C GLU A 34 -7.59 24.48 -11.35
N LEU A 35 -7.77 23.38 -12.11
CA LEU A 35 -8.24 22.10 -11.55
C LEU A 35 -7.30 21.57 -10.46
N MET A 36 -5.98 21.69 -10.65
CA MET A 36 -4.99 21.33 -9.63
C MET A 36 -5.17 22.18 -8.37
N THR A 37 -5.32 23.49 -8.52
CA THR A 37 -5.56 24.43 -7.42
C THR A 37 -6.83 24.10 -6.65
N LEU A 38 -7.92 23.74 -7.34
CA LEU A 38 -9.17 23.32 -6.73
C LEU A 38 -9.01 22.03 -5.93
N SER A 39 -8.28 21.05 -6.46
CA SER A 39 -7.98 19.81 -5.74
C SER A 39 -7.20 20.07 -4.44
N VAL A 40 -6.14 20.88 -4.50
CA VAL A 40 -5.34 21.26 -3.33
C VAL A 40 -6.21 21.98 -2.29
N ARG A 41 -7.10 22.88 -2.73
CA ARG A 41 -8.01 23.60 -1.85
C ARG A 41 -8.96 22.67 -1.11
N ILE A 42 -9.56 21.70 -1.80
CA ILE A 42 -10.43 20.68 -1.17
C ILE A 42 -9.66 19.97 -0.05
N VAL A 43 -8.44 19.50 -0.31
CA VAL A 43 -7.65 18.80 0.72
C VAL A 43 -7.27 19.74 1.87
N SER A 44 -6.84 20.97 1.58
CA SER A 44 -6.47 21.96 2.58
C SER A 44 -7.63 22.28 3.52
N ASP A 45 -8.82 22.55 2.97
CA ASP A 45 -10.01 22.93 3.73
C ASP A 45 -10.50 21.81 4.64
N TYR A 46 -10.48 20.55 4.17
CA TYR A 46 -10.96 19.40 4.95
C TYR A 46 -9.94 18.86 5.96
N THR A 47 -8.65 19.15 5.80
CA THR A 47 -7.58 18.64 6.68
C THR A 47 -6.97 19.71 7.60
N ASN A 48 -7.26 20.99 7.37
CA ASN A 48 -6.57 22.15 7.98
C ASN A 48 -5.05 22.15 7.74
N VAL A 49 -4.54 21.39 6.76
CA VAL A 49 -3.14 21.46 6.34
C VAL A 49 -2.98 22.69 5.41
N PRO A 50 -1.95 23.53 5.59
CA PRO A 50 -1.75 24.70 4.75
C PRO A 50 -1.67 24.36 3.26
N PHE A 51 -2.33 25.18 2.43
CA PHE A 51 -2.39 25.02 0.97
C PHE A 51 -1.00 24.77 0.36
N GLU A 52 0.00 25.59 0.73
CA GLU A 52 1.38 25.47 0.24
C GLU A 52 1.99 24.09 0.51
N LYS A 53 1.73 23.50 1.69
CA LYS A 53 2.26 22.17 2.02
C LYS A 53 1.64 21.06 1.17
N ILE A 54 0.36 21.20 0.80
CA ILE A 54 -0.31 20.24 -0.08
C ILE A 54 0.16 20.42 -1.53
N THR A 55 0.35 21.66 -1.99
CA THR A 55 0.95 21.96 -3.30
C THR A 55 2.35 21.35 -3.41
N ASP A 56 3.21 21.55 -2.41
CA ASP A 56 4.56 20.98 -2.37
C ASP A 56 4.56 19.44 -2.37
N LEU A 57 3.53 18.82 -1.77
CA LEU A 57 3.36 17.38 -1.79
C LEU A 57 3.03 16.89 -3.21
N TYR A 58 2.13 17.58 -3.91
CA TYR A 58 1.69 17.21 -5.26
C TYR A 58 2.75 17.47 -6.33
N ALA A 59 3.53 18.54 -6.19
CA ALA A 59 4.59 18.92 -7.13
C ALA A 59 5.76 17.91 -7.20
N ARG A 60 5.81 16.92 -6.29
CA ARG A 60 6.85 15.87 -6.27
C ARG A 60 6.64 14.78 -7.31
N GLU A 61 5.49 14.77 -7.99
CA GLU A 61 5.18 13.80 -9.04
C GLU A 61 5.09 14.51 -10.40
N GLU A 62 5.98 14.12 -11.32
CA GLU A 62 5.96 14.58 -12.72
C GLU A 62 5.36 13.51 -13.62
N GLY A 63 4.73 13.94 -14.71
CA GLY A 63 4.09 13.03 -15.67
C GLY A 63 2.71 12.54 -15.23
N TYR A 64 2.24 11.45 -15.83
CA TYR A 64 0.90 10.92 -15.59
C TYR A 64 0.80 10.23 -14.23
N LEU A 65 -0.12 10.71 -13.39
CA LEU A 65 -0.35 10.16 -12.06
C LEU A 65 -0.96 8.75 -12.13
N THR A 66 -0.28 7.76 -11.55
CA THR A 66 -0.81 6.40 -11.37
C THR A 66 -1.05 6.10 -9.89
N PRO A 67 -1.88 5.09 -9.55
CA PRO A 67 -1.86 4.53 -8.21
C PRO A 67 -0.44 4.15 -7.80
N LYS A 68 -0.08 4.42 -6.54
CA LYS A 68 1.13 3.84 -5.94
C LYS A 68 0.94 2.34 -5.76
N VAL A 69 2.04 1.61 -5.75
CA VAL A 69 2.03 0.15 -5.58
C VAL A 69 2.69 -0.22 -4.26
N ASP A 70 1.92 -0.89 -3.41
CA ASP A 70 2.35 -1.46 -2.13
C ASP A 70 2.41 -2.99 -2.27
N ILE A 71 3.55 -3.60 -1.94
CA ILE A 71 3.77 -5.04 -2.05
C ILE A 71 3.79 -5.65 -0.65
N ARG A 72 3.15 -6.81 -0.48
CA ARG A 72 3.05 -7.54 0.79
C ARG A 72 3.51 -8.98 0.62
N GLY A 73 4.54 -9.37 1.35
CA GLY A 73 5.05 -10.75 1.42
C GLY A 73 4.24 -11.57 2.42
N VAL A 74 3.64 -12.66 1.96
CA VAL A 74 2.76 -13.52 2.77
C VAL A 74 3.43 -14.87 2.98
N ILE A 75 3.73 -15.20 4.23
CA ILE A 75 4.41 -16.43 4.59
C ILE A 75 3.62 -17.13 5.68
N PHE A 76 3.29 -18.39 5.43
CA PHE A 76 2.70 -19.28 6.43
C PHE A 76 3.70 -20.32 6.89
N GLN A 77 3.75 -20.55 8.20
CA GLN A 77 4.49 -21.65 8.82
C GLN A 77 3.61 -22.28 9.88
N GLU A 78 3.43 -23.61 9.82
CA GLU A 78 2.60 -24.36 10.77
C GLU A 78 1.18 -23.78 10.94
N GLY A 79 0.59 -23.29 9.83
CA GLY A 79 -0.75 -22.70 9.83
C GLY A 79 -0.83 -21.28 10.44
N LYS A 80 0.30 -20.66 10.76
CA LYS A 80 0.38 -19.29 11.30
C LYS A 80 1.02 -18.34 10.30
N LEU A 81 0.55 -17.09 10.29
CA LEU A 81 0.99 -16.02 9.38
C LEU A 81 2.18 -15.26 9.97
N LEU A 82 3.24 -15.07 9.17
CA LEU A 82 4.36 -14.20 9.53
C LEU A 82 3.90 -12.74 9.59
N MET A 83 4.17 -12.08 10.70
CA MET A 83 3.92 -10.66 10.89
C MET A 83 5.12 -9.98 11.52
N VAL A 84 5.25 -8.69 11.22
CA VAL A 84 6.26 -7.78 11.77
C VAL A 84 5.57 -6.64 12.51
N GLN A 85 6.23 -6.12 13.54
CA GLN A 85 5.75 -4.96 14.29
C GLN A 85 6.48 -3.70 13.84
N GLU A 86 5.73 -2.77 13.29
CA GLU A 86 6.18 -1.48 12.80
C GLU A 86 6.61 -0.56 13.94
N LYS A 87 7.71 0.19 13.76
CA LYS A 87 8.12 1.20 14.75
C LYS A 87 7.22 2.44 14.75
N ILE A 88 6.64 2.79 13.60
CA ILE A 88 5.93 4.06 13.43
C ILE A 88 4.60 4.13 14.21
N ASP A 89 3.84 3.03 14.24
CA ASP A 89 2.52 2.95 14.88
C ASP A 89 2.41 1.85 15.93
N ASN A 90 3.47 1.04 16.11
CA ASN A 90 3.50 -0.13 16.99
C ASN A 90 2.51 -1.24 16.60
N GLY A 91 1.86 -1.13 15.44
CA GLY A 91 0.95 -2.13 14.91
C GLY A 91 1.69 -3.24 14.17
N TRP A 92 1.00 -4.36 13.99
CA TRP A 92 1.51 -5.52 13.27
C TRP A 92 0.92 -5.61 11.87
N THR A 93 1.74 -6.02 10.92
CA THR A 93 1.39 -6.23 9.51
C THR A 93 2.16 -7.42 8.97
N VAL A 94 1.79 -7.91 7.78
CA VAL A 94 2.69 -8.76 7.00
C VAL A 94 3.83 -7.91 6.42
N PRO A 95 5.04 -8.48 6.25
CA PRO A 95 6.16 -7.74 5.70
C PRO A 95 5.85 -7.08 4.37
N GLY A 96 6.39 -5.90 4.12
CA GLY A 96 6.23 -5.22 2.85
C GLY A 96 6.12 -3.71 2.92
N GLY A 97 6.23 -3.08 1.75
CA GLY A 97 6.24 -1.64 1.60
C GLY A 97 6.00 -1.20 0.16
N TRP A 98 6.42 0.02 -0.14
CA TRP A 98 6.32 0.59 -1.48
C TRP A 98 7.17 -0.19 -2.48
N ALA A 99 6.68 -0.32 -3.71
CA ALA A 99 7.45 -0.90 -4.80
C ALA A 99 8.53 0.08 -5.29
N ASP A 100 9.80 -0.31 -5.15
CA ASP A 100 10.92 0.47 -5.67
C ASP A 100 11.04 0.35 -7.20
N VAL A 101 11.38 1.48 -7.86
CA VAL A 101 11.67 1.50 -9.30
C VAL A 101 12.90 0.62 -9.58
N GLY A 102 12.77 -0.25 -10.58
CA GLY A 102 13.83 -1.18 -10.98
C GLY A 102 13.73 -2.58 -10.38
N TYR A 103 12.76 -2.81 -9.48
CA TYR A 103 12.48 -4.12 -8.91
C TYR A 103 11.14 -4.66 -9.42
N SER A 104 11.08 -5.95 -9.68
CA SER A 104 9.83 -6.67 -9.91
C SER A 104 9.02 -6.80 -8.59
N PRO A 105 7.70 -6.98 -8.65
CA PRO A 105 6.89 -7.20 -7.46
C PRO A 105 7.39 -8.35 -6.58
N SER A 106 7.85 -9.45 -7.19
CA SER A 106 8.43 -10.58 -6.46
C SER A 106 9.74 -10.25 -5.77
N GLU A 107 10.62 -9.44 -6.39
CA GLU A 107 11.88 -9.04 -5.76
C GLU A 107 11.62 -8.12 -4.56
N ILE A 108 10.63 -7.23 -4.63
CA ILE A 108 10.22 -6.41 -3.48
C ILE A 108 9.72 -7.31 -2.35
N ALA A 109 8.84 -8.28 -2.62
CA ALA A 109 8.34 -9.17 -1.58
C ALA A 109 9.47 -9.95 -0.88
N VAL A 110 10.49 -10.40 -1.63
CA VAL A 110 11.66 -11.08 -1.06
C VAL A 110 12.52 -10.10 -0.24
N LYS A 111 12.83 -8.93 -0.80
CA LYS A 111 13.64 -7.89 -0.14
C LYS A 111 13.03 -7.47 1.18
N GLU A 112 11.75 -7.10 1.19
CA GLU A 112 11.06 -6.61 2.39
C GLU A 112 10.99 -7.70 3.48
N VAL A 113 10.71 -8.95 3.12
CA VAL A 113 10.72 -10.06 4.09
C VAL A 113 12.11 -10.26 4.69
N GLN A 114 13.16 -10.16 3.88
CA GLN A 114 14.54 -10.27 4.37
C GLN A 114 14.89 -9.10 5.31
N GLU A 115 14.58 -7.88 4.92
CA GLU A 115 14.90 -6.67 5.70
C GLU A 115 14.11 -6.58 7.00
N GLU A 116 12.83 -6.92 6.99
CA GLU A 116 11.92 -6.72 8.12
C GLU A 116 11.82 -7.91 9.06
N ALA A 117 11.99 -9.14 8.53
CA ALA A 117 11.84 -10.39 9.27
C ALA A 117 13.10 -11.28 9.30
N GLY A 118 14.16 -10.93 8.56
CA GLY A 118 15.47 -11.59 8.67
C GLY A 118 15.54 -13.01 8.09
N ILE A 119 14.59 -13.39 7.23
CA ILE A 119 14.52 -14.73 6.61
C ILE A 119 14.62 -14.65 5.10
N GLU A 120 15.21 -15.69 4.49
CA GLU A 120 15.23 -15.86 3.05
C GLU A 120 13.96 -16.56 2.59
N VAL A 121 13.33 -16.03 1.54
CA VAL A 121 12.11 -16.58 0.98
C VAL A 121 12.17 -16.66 -0.54
N ALA A 122 11.34 -17.54 -1.11
CA ALA A 122 11.14 -17.62 -2.55
C ALA A 122 9.67 -17.32 -2.87
N PRO A 123 9.37 -16.46 -3.86
CA PRO A 123 8.01 -16.17 -4.28
C PRO A 123 7.39 -17.43 -4.91
N GLU A 124 6.12 -17.69 -4.61
CA GLU A 124 5.40 -18.87 -5.12
C GLU A 124 4.22 -18.47 -6.01
N ARG A 125 3.36 -17.55 -5.55
CA ARG A 125 2.17 -17.16 -6.29
C ARG A 125 1.63 -15.79 -5.89
N LEU A 126 0.93 -15.16 -6.82
CA LEU A 126 0.10 -13.98 -6.57
C LEU A 126 -1.20 -14.40 -5.85
N LEU A 127 -1.52 -13.74 -4.75
CA LEU A 127 -2.76 -13.96 -3.98
C LEU A 127 -3.82 -12.94 -4.35
N ALA A 128 -3.47 -11.66 -4.29
CA ALA A 128 -4.44 -10.60 -4.54
C ALA A 128 -3.81 -9.31 -5.05
N VAL A 129 -4.60 -8.54 -5.81
CA VAL A 129 -4.32 -7.14 -6.19
C VAL A 129 -5.53 -6.32 -5.75
N LEU A 130 -5.39 -5.58 -4.65
CA LEU A 130 -6.51 -4.91 -4.00
C LEU A 130 -6.34 -3.39 -4.04
N ASP A 131 -7.40 -2.68 -4.40
CA ASP A 131 -7.50 -1.23 -4.30
C ASP A 131 -7.75 -0.84 -2.85
N LYS A 132 -6.82 -0.08 -2.27
CA LYS A 132 -6.89 0.34 -0.87
C LYS A 132 -8.22 1.04 -0.53
N LYS A 133 -8.88 1.70 -1.48
CA LYS A 133 -10.18 2.37 -1.25
C LYS A 133 -11.34 1.39 -0.98
N CYS A 134 -11.24 0.15 -1.48
CA CYS A 134 -12.29 -0.87 -1.40
C CYS A 134 -12.27 -1.59 -0.04
N HIS A 135 -11.26 -1.32 0.79
CA HIS A 135 -11.06 -1.94 2.10
C HIS A 135 -11.10 -0.87 3.19
N SER A 136 -11.40 -1.27 4.42
CA SER A 136 -11.62 -0.36 5.57
C SER A 136 -10.32 0.20 6.16
N HIS A 137 -9.42 0.71 5.31
CA HIS A 137 -8.23 1.43 5.73
C HIS A 137 -8.56 2.86 6.15
N PRO A 138 -7.74 3.47 7.04
CA PRO A 138 -7.82 4.91 7.29
C PRO A 138 -7.52 5.72 6.01
N PRO A 139 -8.04 6.96 5.92
CA PRO A 139 -7.80 7.84 4.76
C PRO A 139 -6.32 8.17 4.59
N THR A 140 -5.83 8.16 3.35
CA THR A 140 -4.43 8.55 3.04
C THR A 140 -4.38 9.47 1.81
N PRO A 141 -3.33 10.29 1.67
CA PRO A 141 -3.21 11.19 0.53
C PRO A 141 -2.96 10.46 -0.79
N TYR A 142 -2.52 9.20 -0.76
CA TYR A 142 -2.14 8.45 -1.95
C TYR A 142 -3.17 7.40 -2.34
N TYR A 143 -3.57 7.41 -3.61
CA TYR A 143 -4.32 6.31 -4.19
C TYR A 143 -3.39 5.10 -4.39
N THR A 144 -3.75 3.92 -3.87
CA THR A 144 -2.80 2.80 -3.73
C THR A 144 -3.42 1.45 -4.11
N TYR A 145 -2.68 0.66 -4.90
CA TYR A 145 -2.92 -0.76 -5.11
C TYR A 145 -1.99 -1.59 -4.22
N LYS A 146 -2.54 -2.62 -3.59
CA LYS A 146 -1.86 -3.52 -2.66
C LYS A 146 -1.77 -4.91 -3.28
N ILE A 147 -0.56 -5.40 -3.51
CA ILE A 147 -0.30 -6.70 -4.12
C ILE A 147 0.20 -7.65 -3.05
N PHE A 148 -0.50 -8.76 -2.85
CA PHE A 148 -0.15 -9.80 -1.89
C PHE A 148 0.48 -10.98 -2.61
N ILE A 149 1.74 -11.31 -2.26
CA ILE A 149 2.52 -12.37 -2.89
C ILE A 149 2.84 -13.41 -1.82
N GLN A 150 2.43 -14.66 -2.07
CA GLN A 150 2.81 -15.78 -1.24
C GLN A 150 4.28 -16.12 -1.48
N CYS A 151 5.02 -16.30 -0.39
CA CYS A 151 6.40 -16.77 -0.42
C CYS A 151 6.57 -17.98 0.50
N ARG A 152 7.44 -18.91 0.10
CA ARG A 152 7.90 -20.01 0.97
C ARG A 152 9.19 -19.63 1.68
N HIS A 153 9.30 -20.07 2.94
CA HIS A 153 10.57 -20.02 3.67
C HIS A 153 11.62 -20.88 2.97
N VAL A 154 12.85 -20.35 2.86
CA VAL A 154 14.01 -21.04 2.30
C VAL A 154 15.05 -21.30 3.39
N SER A 155 15.43 -20.26 4.13
CA SER A 155 16.44 -20.36 5.18
C SER A 155 16.38 -19.15 6.14
N GLY A 156 17.22 -19.17 7.18
CA GLY A 156 17.29 -18.12 8.18
C GLY A 156 16.29 -18.31 9.33
N SER A 157 16.41 -17.45 10.33
CA SER A 157 15.59 -17.43 11.53
C SER A 157 14.99 -16.05 11.73
N ILE A 158 13.72 -15.98 12.13
CA ILE A 158 13.03 -14.70 12.26
C ILE A 158 13.77 -13.76 13.21
N LYS A 159 14.03 -12.54 12.75
CA LYS A 159 14.65 -11.47 13.53
C LYS A 159 14.14 -10.13 13.03
N PRO A 160 13.81 -9.17 13.91
CA PRO A 160 13.40 -7.84 13.46
C PRO A 160 14.56 -7.11 12.77
N GLY A 161 14.19 -6.33 11.76
CA GLY A 161 15.02 -5.41 11.00
C GLY A 161 15.26 -4.05 11.66
N MET A 162 15.71 -3.09 10.86
CA MET A 162 15.91 -1.71 11.31
C MET A 162 14.60 -0.96 11.52
N GLU A 163 13.58 -1.22 10.73
CA GLU A 163 12.29 -0.51 10.77
C GLU A 163 11.24 -1.24 11.62
N THR A 164 11.52 -2.50 11.95
CA THR A 164 10.66 -3.35 12.76
C THR A 164 11.25 -3.56 14.15
N LYS A 165 10.38 -3.80 15.15
CA LYS A 165 10.79 -4.05 16.54
C LYS A 165 10.32 -5.40 17.08
N GLY A 166 9.52 -6.11 16.31
CA GLY A 166 9.00 -7.44 16.64
C GLY A 166 8.76 -8.22 15.36
N VAL A 167 8.88 -9.54 15.46
CA VAL A 167 8.60 -10.49 14.38
C VAL A 167 7.99 -11.74 15.02
N GLY A 168 7.00 -12.35 14.37
CA GLY A 168 6.31 -13.49 14.95
C GLY A 168 5.34 -14.15 13.97
N PHE A 169 4.96 -15.38 14.29
CA PHE A 169 3.94 -16.12 13.57
C PHE A 169 2.66 -16.18 14.39
N PHE A 170 1.54 -15.76 13.81
CA PHE A 170 0.25 -15.67 14.49
C PHE A 170 -0.84 -16.43 13.73
N GLY A 171 -1.61 -17.25 14.45
CA GLY A 171 -2.88 -17.77 13.96
C GLY A 171 -3.98 -16.69 13.94
N LEU A 172 -5.07 -16.99 13.23
CA LEU A 172 -6.19 -16.05 13.06
C LEU A 172 -6.87 -15.67 14.39
N ASP A 173 -6.88 -16.58 15.37
CA ASP A 173 -7.51 -16.37 16.69
C ASP A 173 -6.57 -15.72 17.72
N GLU A 174 -5.30 -15.48 17.37
CA GLU A 174 -4.27 -14.93 18.26
C GLU A 174 -3.59 -13.69 17.65
N LEU A 175 -4.31 -12.97 16.79
CA LEU A 175 -3.76 -11.80 16.10
C LEU A 175 -3.38 -10.68 17.09
N PRO A 176 -2.19 -10.07 16.92
CA PRO A 176 -1.79 -8.90 17.68
C PRO A 176 -2.50 -7.62 17.19
N PRO A 177 -2.35 -6.47 17.86
CA PRO A 177 -2.89 -5.20 17.39
C PRO A 177 -2.36 -4.84 16.00
N LEU A 178 -3.26 -4.56 15.05
CA LEU A 178 -2.92 -4.40 13.64
C LEU A 178 -2.50 -2.97 13.28
N SER A 179 -1.55 -2.85 12.36
CA SER A 179 -1.33 -1.61 11.60
C SER A 179 -2.40 -1.52 10.51
N VAL A 180 -3.57 -0.97 10.86
CA VAL A 180 -4.75 -0.96 9.97
C VAL A 180 -4.51 -0.15 8.69
N GLU A 181 -3.56 0.79 8.67
CA GLU A 181 -3.16 1.49 7.45
C GLU A 181 -2.56 0.54 6.39
N ARG A 182 -1.87 -0.51 6.85
CA ARG A 182 -1.13 -1.46 6.01
C ARG A 182 -1.90 -2.74 5.78
N LEU A 183 -2.64 -3.23 6.76
CA LEU A 183 -3.32 -4.52 6.70
C LEU A 183 -4.60 -4.53 7.54
N THR A 184 -5.74 -4.80 6.90
CA THR A 184 -7.02 -4.92 7.62
C THR A 184 -7.26 -6.36 8.11
N LEU A 185 -8.17 -6.52 9.07
CA LEU A 185 -8.61 -7.85 9.52
C LEU A 185 -9.24 -8.66 8.37
N SER A 186 -10.05 -8.02 7.51
CA SER A 186 -10.67 -8.69 6.36
C SER A 186 -9.63 -9.20 5.35
N GLN A 187 -8.54 -8.46 5.15
CA GLN A 187 -7.42 -8.90 4.33
C GLN A 187 -6.71 -10.09 4.96
N ILE A 188 -6.47 -10.08 6.28
CA ILE A 188 -5.88 -11.25 6.98
C ILE A 188 -6.77 -12.47 6.81
N GLN A 189 -8.09 -12.35 7.02
CA GLN A 189 -9.04 -13.43 6.81
C GLN A 189 -8.93 -14.01 5.38
N LEU A 190 -8.85 -13.13 4.38
CA LEU A 190 -8.62 -13.55 2.99
C LEU A 190 -7.28 -14.31 2.81
N LEU A 191 -6.19 -13.87 3.46
CA LEU A 191 -4.91 -14.59 3.41
C LEU A 191 -5.03 -16.01 4.01
N PHE A 192 -5.78 -16.17 5.11
CA PHE A 192 -6.05 -17.48 5.69
C PHE A 192 -6.95 -18.35 4.81
N GLU A 193 -7.89 -17.77 4.05
CA GLU A 193 -8.65 -18.52 3.03
C GLU A 193 -7.73 -19.08 1.94
N PHE A 194 -6.77 -18.29 1.48
CA PHE A 194 -5.75 -18.73 0.52
C PHE A 194 -4.86 -19.84 1.05
N GLN A 195 -4.57 -19.83 2.35
CA GLN A 195 -3.83 -20.91 3.01
C GLN A 195 -4.66 -22.20 3.13
N ALA A 196 -5.96 -22.08 3.39
CA ALA A 196 -6.87 -23.21 3.50
C ALA A 196 -7.20 -23.86 2.14
N ASP A 197 -7.22 -23.06 1.07
CA ASP A 197 -7.43 -23.52 -0.31
C ASP A 197 -6.29 -23.05 -1.23
N PRO A 198 -5.23 -23.84 -1.40
CA PRO A 198 -4.12 -23.52 -2.30
C PRO A 198 -4.52 -23.40 -3.79
N ALA A 199 -5.68 -23.94 -4.18
CA ALA A 199 -6.19 -23.85 -5.55
C ALA A 199 -7.05 -22.59 -5.79
N LYS A 200 -7.35 -21.83 -4.73
CA LYS A 200 -8.10 -20.58 -4.83
C LYS A 200 -7.40 -19.62 -5.78
N SER A 201 -8.13 -19.18 -6.80
CA SER A 201 -7.65 -18.21 -7.78
C SER A 201 -7.38 -16.85 -7.16
N ALA A 202 -6.42 -16.11 -7.71
CA ALA A 202 -6.10 -14.77 -7.23
C ALA A 202 -7.32 -13.84 -7.34
N ILE A 203 -7.45 -12.92 -6.38
CA ILE A 203 -8.56 -11.97 -6.31
C ILE A 203 -8.09 -10.56 -6.67
N PHE A 204 -8.95 -9.82 -7.35
CA PHE A 204 -8.78 -8.40 -7.62
C PHE A 204 -10.14 -7.69 -7.55
N ASP A 205 -10.12 -6.38 -7.28
CA ASP A 205 -11.30 -5.51 -7.15
C ASP A 205 -11.29 -4.32 -8.13
#